data_AF-C6H4G5-F1
#
_entry.id   AF-C6H4G5-F1
#
_cell.length_a   1.000
_cell.length_b   1.000
_cell.length_c   1.000
_cell.angle_alpha   90.00
_cell.angle_beta   90.00
_cell.angle_gamma   90.00
#
_symmetry.space_group_name_H-M   'P 1'
#
loop_
_entity.id
_entity.type
_entity.pdbx_description
1 polymer ?
#
loop_
_entity_poly.entity_id
_entity_poly.type
_entity_poly.pdbx_seq_one_letter_code
_entity_poly.pdbx_strand_id
1 'polypeptide(L)'
;MASQDSPSFETFPIPPCDLRLRSQISFCHPGYEEPMNTLLFLPRVDPVPPGAAVAASSTPTFGVHHRTALVACQIIANNAFDTGYFTLDKDGLQRVNIPPDGILTGEKYYLILGDGPSQYPIVPSFLDWEFPHGRIPEPWNQVPVTASSTTPDCAVTNFSLCTEQAHIVPREEETWYVRNGMGIYGANLGDINEATNVLPLRSDIHRCFDNRWFVIVPKTAGTEVSTPAAHHSPQFVTHIISTDMAQYWPTYHNTLVQRLRADCRPYLFARFAWAVLLHVKPLINSGIPRHIIRVQMTSSEGQAVLKRKAELLTGAVLKKNYGGGSSKRAIPLGKSAVDDGSLVESGVSSDASMDGGFWGDMMYEWNVRGTRRRKQVSSETDPDMMPSDNDKTVTDMNETPVEDSPLSHWAVS
;
A
#
# COMPACT_ATOMS: atom_id res chain seq x y z
N MET A 1 -47.05 16.34 -40.36
CA MET A 1 -46.01 15.30 -40.33
C MET A 1 -45.04 15.67 -39.23
N ALA A 2 -45.17 15.06 -38.04
CA ALA A 2 -44.18 15.21 -36.98
C ALA A 2 -43.41 13.89 -36.93
N SER A 3 -42.11 13.92 -37.27
CA SER A 3 -41.23 12.78 -37.08
C SER A 3 -41.04 12.59 -35.58
N GLN A 4 -41.61 11.53 -35.03
CA GLN A 4 -41.26 11.07 -33.70
C GLN A 4 -39.86 10.44 -33.80
N ASP A 5 -38.84 11.17 -33.35
CA ASP A 5 -37.53 10.57 -33.11
C ASP A 5 -37.71 9.47 -32.07
N SER A 6 -37.32 8.27 -32.45
CA SER A 6 -37.38 7.11 -31.55
C SER A 6 -36.42 7.32 -30.38
N PRO A 7 -36.77 6.94 -29.15
CA PRO A 7 -35.87 7.09 -28.01
C PRO A 7 -34.58 6.30 -28.28
N SER A 8 -33.46 7.02 -28.44
CA SER A 8 -32.13 6.43 -28.58
C SER A 8 -31.50 6.22 -27.21
N PHE A 9 -31.05 5.01 -26.93
CA PHE A 9 -30.23 4.75 -25.74
C PHE A 9 -28.80 5.22 -26.01
N GLU A 10 -28.32 6.17 -25.22
CA GLU A 10 -26.91 6.56 -25.23
C GLU A 10 -26.08 5.52 -24.48
N THR A 11 -24.98 5.07 -25.07
CA THR A 11 -24.02 4.21 -24.40
C THR A 11 -22.98 5.05 -23.69
N PHE A 12 -22.55 4.59 -22.51
CA PHE A 12 -21.39 5.19 -21.87
C PHE A 12 -20.15 4.96 -22.73
N PRO A 13 -19.33 6.01 -22.98
CA PRO A 13 -18.11 5.87 -23.75
C PRO A 13 -17.15 4.90 -23.04
N ILE A 14 -16.39 4.14 -23.82
CA ILE A 14 -15.35 3.26 -23.29
C ILE A 14 -14.32 4.14 -22.58
N PRO A 15 -13.98 3.87 -21.30
CA PRO A 15 -12.99 4.65 -20.58
C PRO A 15 -11.62 4.57 -21.27
N PRO A 16 -10.86 5.68 -21.35
CA PRO A 16 -9.52 5.66 -21.89
C PRO A 16 -8.63 4.73 -21.04
N CYS A 17 -7.85 3.88 -21.72
CA CYS A 17 -6.91 2.94 -21.11
C CYS A 17 -5.47 3.20 -21.57
N ASP A 18 -5.20 4.39 -22.10
CA ASP A 18 -3.92 4.79 -22.67
C ASP A 18 -2.76 4.67 -21.68
N LEU A 19 -3.01 4.85 -20.37
CA LEU A 19 -2.01 4.61 -19.33
C LEU A 19 -1.40 3.19 -19.39
N ARG A 20 -2.16 2.16 -19.80
CA ARG A 20 -1.62 0.79 -19.94
C ARG A 20 -0.63 0.65 -21.08
N LEU A 21 -0.73 1.52 -22.08
CA LEU A 21 0.12 1.51 -23.28
C LEU A 21 1.36 2.40 -23.11
N ARG A 22 1.40 3.25 -22.09
CA ARG A 22 2.54 4.13 -21.83
C ARG A 22 3.72 3.35 -21.28
N SER A 23 4.92 3.71 -21.72
CA SER A 23 6.15 3.26 -21.07
C SER A 23 6.21 3.76 -19.63
N GLN A 24 6.81 2.96 -18.75
CA GLN A 24 7.03 3.30 -17.35
C GLN A 24 8.45 3.84 -17.17
N ILE A 25 8.69 4.55 -16.06
CA ILE A 25 10.03 4.99 -15.68
C ILE A 25 10.66 3.93 -14.77
N SER A 26 11.88 3.51 -15.08
CA SER A 26 12.67 2.61 -14.26
C SER A 26 13.48 3.38 -13.23
N PHE A 27 13.37 2.99 -11.96
CA PHE A 27 14.25 3.50 -10.90
C PHE A 27 15.18 2.39 -10.47
N CYS A 28 16.49 2.62 -10.63
CA CYS A 28 17.51 1.60 -10.58
C CYS A 28 18.46 1.77 -9.40
N HIS A 29 19.01 0.65 -8.99
CA HIS A 29 20.08 0.55 -8.02
C HIS A 29 21.44 0.58 -8.75
N PRO A 30 22.41 1.41 -8.32
CA PRO A 30 23.67 1.59 -9.05
C PRO A 30 24.63 0.39 -8.92
N GLY A 31 24.66 -0.29 -7.76
CA GLY A 31 25.57 -1.41 -7.51
C GLY A 31 25.09 -2.79 -7.97
N TYR A 32 24.03 -2.91 -8.78
CA TYR A 32 23.62 -4.18 -9.39
C TYR A 32 23.63 -4.06 -10.91
N GLU A 33 23.89 -5.17 -11.58
CA GLU A 33 23.96 -5.23 -13.04
C GLU A 33 22.58 -5.19 -13.70
N GLU A 34 22.51 -4.55 -14.86
CA GLU A 34 21.32 -4.54 -15.71
C GLU A 34 21.08 -5.92 -16.34
N PRO A 35 19.81 -6.32 -16.59
CA PRO A 35 18.56 -5.60 -16.29
C PRO A 35 18.06 -5.79 -14.85
N MET A 36 18.83 -6.49 -14.01
CA MET A 36 18.41 -6.98 -12.70
C MET A 36 18.72 -6.00 -11.56
N ASN A 37 18.69 -4.71 -11.85
CA ASN A 37 19.00 -3.62 -10.92
C ASN A 37 17.82 -2.68 -10.67
N THR A 38 16.67 -2.91 -11.31
CA THR A 38 15.49 -2.05 -11.14
C THR A 38 14.86 -2.25 -9.76
N LEU A 39 14.79 -1.18 -8.96
CA LEU A 39 14.14 -1.13 -7.66
C LEU A 39 12.61 -1.18 -7.80
N LEU A 40 12.07 -0.33 -8.68
CA LEU A 40 10.66 -0.29 -9.03
C LEU A 40 10.44 0.39 -10.40
N PHE A 41 9.24 0.22 -10.93
CA PHE A 41 8.72 0.96 -12.07
C PHE A 41 7.58 1.86 -11.60
N LEU A 42 7.49 3.08 -12.13
CA LEU A 42 6.34 3.96 -11.91
C LEU A 42 5.71 4.38 -13.25
N PRO A 43 4.37 4.39 -13.35
CA PRO A 43 3.67 4.81 -14.55
C PRO A 43 3.77 6.33 -14.74
N ARG A 44 3.79 6.77 -15.99
CA ARG A 44 3.80 8.20 -16.37
C ARG A 44 2.41 8.80 -16.22
N VAL A 45 2.14 9.37 -15.05
CA VAL A 45 0.81 9.81 -14.63
C VAL A 45 0.70 11.32 -14.41
N ASP A 46 1.82 12.00 -14.19
CA ASP A 46 1.86 13.44 -13.94
C ASP A 46 2.07 14.23 -15.25
N PRO A 47 1.20 15.20 -15.58
CA PRO A 47 1.38 16.01 -16.80
C PRO A 47 2.61 16.90 -16.68
N VAL A 48 3.33 17.09 -17.79
CA VAL A 48 4.44 18.03 -17.89
C VAL A 48 3.88 19.40 -18.30
N PRO A 49 4.13 20.48 -17.52
CA PRO A 49 3.61 21.80 -17.83
C PRO A 49 4.07 22.30 -19.22
N PRO A 50 3.21 23.00 -19.98
CA PRO A 50 3.58 23.63 -21.25
C PRO A 50 4.74 24.62 -21.03
N GLY A 51 5.87 24.41 -21.71
CA GLY A 51 7.09 25.22 -21.55
C GLY A 51 8.25 24.53 -20.81
N ALA A 52 7.99 23.40 -20.13
CA ALA A 52 9.05 22.54 -19.58
C ALA A 52 9.56 21.48 -20.58
N ALA A 53 8.77 21.18 -21.62
CA ALA A 53 9.15 20.25 -22.69
C ALA A 53 9.82 21.01 -23.84
N VAL A 54 11.08 20.64 -24.16
CA VAL A 54 11.82 21.12 -25.33
C VAL A 54 11.37 20.34 -26.57
N ALA A 55 10.10 20.40 -26.94
CA ALA A 55 9.62 19.99 -28.27
C ALA A 55 8.18 20.42 -28.51
N ALA A 56 7.93 20.99 -29.68
CA ALA A 56 6.63 21.37 -30.20
C ALA A 56 5.79 20.15 -30.63
N SER A 57 5.60 19.15 -29.75
CA SER A 57 4.61 18.10 -30.00
C SER A 57 3.25 18.54 -29.46
N SER A 58 2.21 18.37 -30.27
CA SER A 58 0.80 18.60 -29.88
C SER A 58 0.28 17.55 -28.90
N THR A 59 1.12 16.57 -28.52
CA THR A 59 0.77 15.48 -27.62
C THR A 59 1.17 15.82 -26.18
N PRO A 60 0.24 15.71 -25.21
CA PRO A 60 0.56 15.94 -23.81
C PRO A 60 1.62 14.92 -23.35
N THR A 61 2.69 15.42 -22.74
CA THR A 61 3.77 14.59 -22.19
C THR A 61 3.50 14.32 -20.71
N PHE A 62 3.79 13.09 -20.27
CA PHE A 62 3.61 12.67 -18.90
C PHE A 62 4.90 12.10 -18.31
N GLY A 63 5.05 12.28 -17.00
CA GLY A 63 6.16 11.77 -16.22
C GLY A 63 5.73 11.35 -14.82
N VAL A 64 6.66 11.39 -13.89
CA VAL A 64 6.43 11.05 -12.47
C VAL A 64 6.90 12.19 -11.60
N HIS A 65 6.08 12.61 -10.64
CA HIS A 65 6.46 13.62 -9.64
C HIS A 65 7.75 13.22 -8.90
N HIS A 66 8.77 14.08 -9.00
CA HIS A 66 10.14 13.77 -8.60
C HIS A 66 10.23 13.36 -7.12
N ARG A 67 9.70 14.16 -6.20
CA ARG A 67 9.74 13.86 -4.77
C ARG A 67 9.02 12.55 -4.42
N THR A 68 7.90 12.25 -5.08
CA THR A 68 7.18 10.99 -4.84
C THR A 68 8.04 9.78 -5.24
N ALA A 69 8.66 9.83 -6.41
CA ALA A 69 9.59 8.78 -6.85
C ALA A 69 10.80 8.67 -5.90
N LEU A 70 11.38 9.80 -5.51
CA LEU A 70 12.57 9.84 -4.66
C LEU A 70 12.30 9.21 -3.30
N VAL A 71 11.21 9.62 -2.63
CA VAL A 71 10.85 9.07 -1.32
C VAL A 71 10.50 7.58 -1.43
N ALA A 72 9.85 7.14 -2.51
CA ALA A 72 9.63 5.71 -2.75
C ALA A 72 10.96 4.94 -2.80
N CYS A 73 11.93 5.39 -3.60
CA CYS A 73 13.23 4.72 -3.69
C CYS A 73 14.01 4.80 -2.37
N GLN A 74 13.95 5.91 -1.65
CA GLN A 74 14.60 6.08 -0.34
C GLN A 74 14.02 5.15 0.73
N ILE A 75 12.71 4.86 0.70
CA ILE A 75 12.08 3.84 1.56
C ILE A 75 12.69 2.46 1.28
N ILE A 76 12.85 2.10 0.01
CA ILE A 76 13.47 0.84 -0.42
C ILE A 76 14.93 0.78 0.03
N ALA A 77 15.64 1.91 -0.02
CA ALA A 77 17.01 2.08 0.48
C ALA A 77 17.07 2.30 2.01
N ASN A 78 16.10 1.76 2.76
CA ASN A 78 16.07 1.80 4.23
C ASN A 78 16.02 3.22 4.82
N ASN A 79 15.07 4.02 4.33
CA ASN A 79 14.80 5.39 4.80
C ASN A 79 16.01 6.34 4.62
N ALA A 80 16.70 6.24 3.48
CA ALA A 80 17.85 7.09 3.12
C ALA A 80 17.44 8.51 2.67
N PHE A 81 16.60 9.19 3.47
CA PHE A 81 15.98 10.46 3.11
C PHE A 81 16.98 11.62 2.95
N ASP A 82 18.05 11.60 3.76
CA ASP A 82 19.03 12.70 3.81
C ASP A 82 20.18 12.52 2.81
N THR A 83 20.41 11.29 2.33
CA THR A 83 21.57 10.94 1.49
C THR A 83 21.22 10.52 0.08
N GLY A 84 19.96 10.09 -0.16
CA GLY A 84 19.51 9.60 -1.45
C GLY A 84 19.20 10.71 -2.45
N TYR A 85 19.71 10.61 -3.67
CA TYR A 85 19.37 11.50 -4.79
C TYR A 85 19.39 10.75 -6.13
N PHE A 86 18.71 11.29 -7.14
CA PHE A 86 18.70 10.70 -8.48
C PHE A 86 19.81 11.23 -9.39
N THR A 87 20.30 10.34 -10.24
CA THR A 87 21.27 10.60 -11.30
C THR A 87 20.85 9.88 -12.59
N LEU A 88 21.40 10.31 -13.72
CA LEU A 88 21.13 9.73 -15.04
C LEU A 88 22.08 8.58 -15.38
N ASP A 89 23.18 8.44 -14.65
CA ASP A 89 24.19 7.40 -14.79
C ASP A 89 24.41 6.66 -13.47
N LYS A 90 24.88 5.41 -13.56
CA LYS A 90 25.14 4.57 -12.39
C LYS A 90 26.30 5.05 -11.50
N ASP A 91 27.20 5.86 -12.04
CA ASP A 91 28.42 6.32 -11.35
C ASP A 91 28.17 7.60 -10.53
N GLY A 92 26.97 8.18 -10.68
CA GLY A 92 26.51 9.33 -9.92
C GLY A 92 27.03 10.68 -10.45
N LEU A 93 27.56 10.73 -11.67
CA LEU A 93 28.23 11.91 -12.23
C LEU A 93 27.25 12.97 -12.77
N GLN A 94 26.10 12.53 -13.28
CA GLN A 94 25.07 13.35 -13.91
C GLN A 94 23.85 13.44 -12.99
N ARG A 95 23.93 14.37 -12.02
CA ARG A 95 22.83 14.60 -11.08
C ARG A 95 21.59 15.13 -11.78
N VAL A 96 20.42 14.63 -11.37
CA VAL A 96 19.14 15.16 -11.81
C VAL A 96 18.92 16.54 -11.18
N ASN A 97 18.83 17.56 -12.03
CA ASN A 97 18.61 18.96 -11.63
C ASN A 97 17.13 19.38 -11.64
N ILE A 98 16.21 18.42 -11.78
CA ILE A 98 14.77 18.68 -11.71
C ILE A 98 14.40 19.01 -10.26
N PRO A 99 13.67 20.10 -9.97
CA PRO A 99 13.23 20.40 -8.61
C PRO A 99 12.42 19.25 -7.99
N PRO A 100 12.35 19.13 -6.65
CA PRO A 100 11.57 18.07 -5.99
C PRO A 100 10.10 18.03 -6.41
N ASP A 101 9.49 19.19 -6.67
CA ASP A 101 8.09 19.29 -7.09
C ASP A 101 7.95 19.32 -8.63
N GLY A 102 9.05 19.03 -9.35
CA GLY A 102 9.09 18.88 -10.81
C GLY A 102 8.73 17.47 -11.27
N ILE A 103 8.66 17.28 -12.58
CA ILE A 103 8.23 16.03 -13.21
C ILE A 103 9.41 15.34 -13.91
N LEU A 104 9.70 14.11 -13.52
CA LEU A 104 10.72 13.26 -14.13
C LEU A 104 10.19 12.65 -15.44
N THR A 105 10.92 12.84 -16.54
CA THR A 105 10.50 12.42 -17.89
C THR A 105 11.44 11.43 -18.58
N GLY A 106 12.69 11.29 -18.13
CA GLY A 106 13.62 10.26 -18.59
C GLY A 106 13.07 8.83 -18.46
N GLU A 107 13.70 7.88 -19.15
CA GLU A 107 13.31 6.48 -19.13
C GLU A 107 13.80 5.76 -17.87
N LYS A 108 14.95 6.19 -17.34
CA LYS A 108 15.65 5.54 -16.24
C LYS A 108 16.34 6.56 -15.34
N TYR A 109 16.37 6.28 -14.05
CA TYR A 109 17.13 7.04 -13.03
C TYR A 109 17.81 6.09 -12.05
N TYR A 110 18.99 6.44 -11.56
CA TYR A 110 19.69 5.69 -10.51
C TYR A 110 19.60 6.41 -9.17
N LEU A 111 19.23 5.70 -8.11
CA LEU A 111 19.28 6.22 -6.75
C LEU A 111 20.71 6.07 -6.20
N ILE A 112 21.41 7.18 -6.01
CA ILE A 112 22.73 7.23 -5.38
C ILE A 112 22.58 7.61 -3.91
N LEU A 113 23.32 6.96 -3.02
CA LEU A 113 23.35 7.26 -1.59
C LEU A 113 24.68 7.89 -1.21
N GLY A 114 24.77 9.23 -1.18
CA GLY A 114 25.91 10.02 -0.67
C GLY A 114 27.29 9.34 -0.72
N ASP A 115 28.00 9.34 0.41
CA ASP A 115 29.28 8.64 0.61
C ASP A 115 29.10 7.15 0.98
N GLY A 116 27.92 6.59 0.72
CA GLY A 116 27.58 5.20 1.02
C GLY A 116 28.21 4.21 0.03
N PRO A 117 28.12 2.90 0.32
CA PRO A 117 28.54 1.89 -0.64
C PRO A 117 27.69 1.99 -1.92
N SER A 118 28.34 1.84 -3.08
CA SER A 118 27.64 1.75 -4.38
C SER A 118 26.62 0.61 -4.39
N GLN A 119 26.90 -0.47 -3.66
CA GLN A 119 25.98 -1.57 -3.46
C GLN A 119 25.33 -1.56 -2.06
N TYR A 120 24.32 -0.71 -1.87
CA TYR A 120 23.62 -0.58 -0.59
C TYR A 120 22.56 -1.69 -0.35
N PRO A 121 22.23 -1.98 0.92
CA PRO A 121 21.20 -2.96 1.24
C PRO A 121 19.79 -2.41 0.98
N ILE A 122 18.90 -3.28 0.51
CA ILE A 122 17.49 -2.94 0.23
C ILE A 122 16.53 -3.55 1.25
N VAL A 123 15.41 -2.89 1.50
CA VAL A 123 14.33 -3.41 2.34
C VAL A 123 13.48 -4.36 1.48
N PRO A 124 13.44 -5.67 1.80
CA PRO A 124 12.83 -6.67 0.93
C PRO A 124 11.31 -6.77 1.09
N SER A 125 10.75 -6.29 2.21
CA SER A 125 9.32 -6.35 2.50
C SER A 125 8.90 -5.30 3.53
N PHE A 126 7.60 -4.99 3.59
CA PHE A 126 7.06 -4.11 4.63
C PHE A 126 7.32 -4.67 6.04
N LEU A 127 7.24 -6.00 6.22
CA LEU A 127 7.53 -6.65 7.48
C LEU A 127 9.00 -6.49 7.91
N ASP A 128 9.93 -6.19 7.01
CA ASP A 128 11.34 -5.90 7.37
C ASP A 128 11.62 -4.40 7.54
N TRP A 129 10.68 -3.54 7.12
CA TRP A 129 10.84 -2.09 7.14
C TRP A 129 10.69 -1.49 8.55
N GLU A 130 11.47 -0.45 8.85
CA GLU A 130 11.32 0.40 10.04
C GLU A 130 10.44 1.59 9.74
N PHE A 131 9.49 1.87 10.63
CA PHE A 131 8.86 3.17 10.61
C PHE A 131 9.86 4.24 11.08
N PRO A 132 10.13 5.30 10.30
CA PRO A 132 11.10 6.32 10.64
C PRO A 132 10.50 7.37 11.60
N HIS A 133 10.27 6.98 12.86
CA HIS A 133 9.78 7.91 13.89
C HIS A 133 10.63 9.18 13.95
N GLY A 134 9.97 10.34 13.94
CA GLY A 134 10.63 11.66 13.96
C GLY A 134 11.45 12.00 12.70
N ARG A 135 11.52 11.12 11.71
CA ARG A 135 12.31 11.30 10.47
C ARG A 135 11.46 11.14 9.20
N ILE A 136 10.15 11.37 9.31
CA ILE A 136 9.26 11.43 8.14
C ILE A 136 9.62 12.70 7.33
N PRO A 137 9.80 12.62 5.99
CA PRO A 137 10.16 13.77 5.18
C PRO A 137 9.19 14.95 5.31
N GLU A 138 9.75 16.16 5.29
CA GLU A 138 9.11 17.38 5.76
C GLU A 138 7.75 17.76 5.10
N PRO A 139 7.48 17.51 3.80
CA PRO A 139 6.16 17.81 3.23
C PRO A 139 5.02 17.00 3.85
N TRP A 140 5.29 15.81 4.40
CA TRP A 140 4.28 14.98 5.04
C TRP A 140 3.79 15.56 6.38
N ASN A 141 4.65 16.31 7.08
CA ASN A 141 4.34 16.91 8.36
C ASN A 141 3.73 18.31 8.23
N GLN A 142 3.91 18.95 7.07
CA GLN A 142 3.47 20.33 6.82
C GLN A 142 2.11 20.46 6.17
N VAL A 143 1.53 19.38 5.61
CA VAL A 143 0.20 19.45 5.00
C VAL A 143 -0.81 19.89 6.06
N PRO A 144 -1.50 21.02 5.88
CA PRO A 144 -2.57 21.43 6.78
C PRO A 144 -3.67 20.37 6.73
N VAL A 145 -3.98 19.77 7.88
CA VAL A 145 -5.10 18.84 7.99
C VAL A 145 -6.19 19.54 8.79
N THR A 146 -7.19 20.06 8.08
CA THR A 146 -8.38 20.62 8.70
C THR A 146 -9.19 19.49 9.33
N ALA A 147 -9.54 19.64 10.61
CA ALA A 147 -10.47 18.74 11.27
C ALA A 147 -11.79 18.74 10.50
N SER A 148 -12.08 17.65 9.81
CA SER A 148 -13.30 17.54 9.01
C SER A 148 -14.50 17.20 9.88
N SER A 149 -15.67 17.68 9.44
CA SER A 149 -16.96 17.16 9.83
C SER A 149 -16.98 15.62 9.76
N THR A 150 -17.62 15.00 10.74
CA THR A 150 -17.72 13.54 10.94
C THR A 150 -18.64 12.84 9.92
N THR A 151 -18.83 13.40 8.73
CA THR A 151 -19.67 12.78 7.71
C THR A 151 -18.95 11.56 7.13
N PRO A 152 -19.66 10.44 6.88
CA PRO A 152 -19.05 9.18 6.42
C PRO A 152 -18.63 9.20 4.94
N ASP A 153 -18.49 10.38 4.32
CA ASP A 153 -18.30 10.50 2.87
C ASP A 153 -16.90 10.02 2.44
N CYS A 154 -16.80 9.44 1.24
CA CYS A 154 -15.54 8.94 0.67
C CYS A 154 -14.48 10.02 0.49
N ALA A 155 -13.36 9.96 1.22
CA ALA A 155 -12.29 10.96 1.29
C ALA A 155 -11.73 11.44 -0.06
N VAL A 156 -11.88 10.64 -1.12
CA VAL A 156 -11.43 10.95 -2.48
C VAL A 156 -12.54 11.52 -3.36
N THR A 157 -13.74 10.91 -3.32
CA THR A 157 -14.82 11.24 -4.28
C THR A 157 -15.83 12.23 -3.73
N ASN A 158 -15.90 12.40 -2.40
CA ASN A 158 -16.95 13.12 -1.68
C ASN A 158 -18.36 12.50 -1.80
N PHE A 159 -18.46 11.24 -2.23
CA PHE A 159 -19.74 10.52 -2.27
C PHE A 159 -20.05 9.95 -0.89
N SER A 160 -21.31 10.09 -0.45
CA SER A 160 -21.83 9.54 0.80
C SER A 160 -22.36 8.10 0.65
N LEU A 161 -22.63 7.65 -0.58
CA LEU A 161 -23.15 6.32 -0.88
C LEU A 161 -22.01 5.31 -1.10
N CYS A 162 -22.26 4.07 -0.68
CA CYS A 162 -21.34 2.93 -0.84
C CYS A 162 -19.94 3.17 -0.23
N THR A 163 -19.90 3.87 0.90
CA THR A 163 -18.68 4.17 1.66
C THR A 163 -18.34 3.05 2.63
N GLU A 164 -17.07 2.67 2.67
CA GLU A 164 -16.50 1.66 3.55
C GLU A 164 -15.36 2.27 4.38
N GLN A 165 -15.12 1.69 5.56
CA GLN A 165 -14.02 2.09 6.43
C GLN A 165 -12.74 1.37 6.00
N ALA A 166 -11.81 2.10 5.39
CA ALA A 166 -10.55 1.57 4.93
C ALA A 166 -9.44 1.79 5.95
N HIS A 167 -8.77 0.72 6.38
CA HIS A 167 -7.57 0.85 7.21
C HIS A 167 -6.42 1.42 6.38
N ILE A 168 -5.80 2.49 6.86
CA ILE A 168 -4.66 3.13 6.21
C ILE A 168 -3.46 2.18 6.26
N VAL A 169 -3.05 1.77 7.47
CA VAL A 169 -2.20 0.58 7.68
C VAL A 169 -3.12 -0.64 7.78
N PRO A 170 -3.07 -1.59 6.82
CA PRO A 170 -3.96 -2.74 6.81
C PRO A 170 -3.86 -3.59 8.06
N ARG A 171 -4.99 -4.16 8.49
CA ARG A 171 -5.07 -5.02 9.69
C ARG A 171 -4.14 -6.23 9.61
N GLU A 172 -3.86 -6.74 8.41
CA GLU A 172 -2.96 -7.86 8.19
C GLU A 172 -1.51 -7.56 8.61
N GLU A 173 -1.17 -6.28 8.79
CA GLU A 173 0.16 -5.83 9.20
C GLU A 173 0.26 -5.53 10.72
N GLU A 174 -0.66 -6.06 11.54
CA GLU A 174 -0.68 -5.89 13.00
C GLU A 174 0.67 -6.21 13.67
N THR A 175 1.34 -7.28 13.22
CA THR A 175 2.67 -7.63 13.74
C THR A 175 3.69 -6.52 13.48
N TRP A 176 3.67 -5.91 12.29
CA TRP A 176 4.54 -4.77 11.99
C TRP A 176 4.13 -3.54 12.79
N TYR A 177 2.82 -3.29 12.93
CA TYR A 177 2.25 -2.14 13.64
C TYR A 177 2.70 -2.11 15.10
N VAL A 178 2.51 -3.22 15.82
CA VAL A 178 2.90 -3.36 17.24
C VAL A 178 4.41 -3.25 17.39
N ARG A 179 5.17 -3.94 16.53
CA ARG A 179 6.64 -3.95 16.61
C ARG A 179 7.27 -2.58 16.37
N ASN A 180 6.67 -1.77 15.51
CA ASN A 180 7.11 -0.38 15.28
C ASN A 180 6.42 0.60 16.24
N GLY A 181 5.69 0.15 17.27
CA GLY A 181 5.08 1.05 18.25
C GLY A 181 4.13 2.08 17.63
N MET A 182 3.43 1.73 16.54
CA MET A 182 2.60 2.70 15.80
C MET A 182 1.40 3.22 16.61
N GLY A 183 1.05 2.57 17.72
CA GLY A 183 0.02 3.03 18.66
C GLY A 183 0.31 4.40 19.28
N ILE A 184 1.56 4.89 19.27
CA ILE A 184 1.90 6.24 19.76
C ILE A 184 1.20 7.37 18.99
N TYR A 185 0.72 7.10 17.78
CA TYR A 185 -0.01 8.07 16.94
C TYR A 185 -1.54 7.94 17.07
N GLY A 186 -2.00 6.99 17.88
CA GLY A 186 -3.41 6.78 18.20
C GLY A 186 -3.83 7.49 19.49
N ALA A 187 -5.13 7.51 19.75
CA ALA A 187 -5.63 8.02 21.02
C ALA A 187 -5.32 7.00 22.13
N ASN A 188 -4.72 7.42 23.24
CA ASN A 188 -4.42 6.58 24.40
C ASN A 188 -3.62 5.29 24.06
N LEU A 189 -2.65 5.36 23.16
CA LEU A 189 -1.88 4.19 22.68
C LEU A 189 -2.75 3.13 21.98
N GLY A 190 -3.63 3.59 21.08
CA GLY A 190 -4.59 2.76 20.35
C GLY A 190 -3.98 1.61 19.53
N ASP A 191 -4.82 0.62 19.25
CA ASP A 191 -4.47 -0.56 18.46
C ASP A 191 -4.52 -0.28 16.95
N ILE A 192 -4.45 -1.33 16.12
CA ILE A 192 -4.53 -1.21 14.67
C ILE A 192 -5.91 -0.74 14.17
N ASN A 193 -6.95 -0.81 15.00
CA ASN A 193 -8.33 -0.41 14.68
C ASN A 193 -8.64 1.03 15.09
N GLU A 194 -7.64 1.78 15.57
CA GLU A 194 -7.76 3.18 15.92
C GLU A 194 -8.36 4.03 14.78
N ALA A 195 -9.22 4.99 15.14
CA ALA A 195 -9.93 5.82 14.17
C ALA A 195 -9.01 6.71 13.32
N THR A 196 -7.82 7.08 13.83
CA THR A 196 -6.79 7.81 13.07
C THR A 196 -6.12 6.94 12.00
N ASN A 197 -6.20 5.61 12.12
CA ASN A 197 -5.76 4.63 11.11
C ASN A 197 -6.89 4.23 10.14
N VAL A 198 -8.03 4.93 10.12
CA VAL A 198 -9.18 4.60 9.27
C VAL A 198 -9.59 5.80 8.41
N LEU A 199 -9.82 5.54 7.13
CA LEU A 199 -10.25 6.51 6.11
C LEU A 199 -11.54 6.02 5.42
N PRO A 200 -12.63 6.81 5.39
CA PRO A 200 -13.82 6.44 4.63
C PRO A 200 -13.54 6.51 3.13
N LEU A 201 -13.80 5.44 2.38
CA LEU A 201 -13.60 5.37 0.93
C LEU A 201 -14.80 4.69 0.26
N ARG A 202 -15.16 5.14 -0.96
CA ARG A 202 -16.17 4.45 -1.79
C ARG A 202 -15.63 3.07 -2.14
N SER A 203 -16.47 2.04 -2.16
CA SER A 203 -16.06 0.63 -2.25
C SER A 203 -15.13 0.30 -3.43
N ASP A 204 -15.31 0.93 -4.59
CA ASP A 204 -14.42 0.81 -5.76
C ASP A 204 -13.03 1.42 -5.50
N ILE A 205 -12.98 2.61 -4.88
CA ILE A 205 -11.75 3.29 -4.49
C ILE A 205 -11.03 2.54 -3.37
N HIS A 206 -11.76 2.03 -2.38
CA HIS A 206 -11.23 1.21 -1.30
C HIS A 206 -10.52 -0.04 -1.85
N ARG A 207 -11.15 -0.75 -2.79
CA ARG A 207 -10.53 -1.90 -3.46
C ARG A 207 -9.24 -1.52 -4.19
N CYS A 208 -9.21 -0.39 -4.89
CA CYS A 208 -8.01 0.09 -5.56
C CYS A 208 -6.90 0.45 -4.56
N PHE A 209 -7.28 1.01 -3.40
CA PHE A 209 -6.35 1.36 -2.34
C PHE A 209 -5.69 0.10 -1.79
N ASP A 210 -6.46 -0.94 -1.45
CA ASP A 210 -5.96 -2.21 -0.91
C ASP A 210 -5.16 -3.04 -1.91
N ASN A 211 -5.46 -2.91 -3.20
CA ASN A 211 -4.64 -3.47 -4.26
C ASN A 211 -3.32 -2.71 -4.48
N ARG A 212 -3.05 -1.63 -3.72
CA ARG A 212 -1.87 -0.76 -3.84
C ARG A 212 -1.77 -0.08 -5.20
N TRP A 213 -2.89 0.17 -5.88
CA TRP A 213 -2.87 0.79 -7.21
C TRP A 213 -2.64 2.29 -7.16
N PHE A 214 -2.96 2.92 -6.03
CA PHE A 214 -2.63 4.31 -5.74
C PHE A 214 -2.24 4.48 -4.27
N VAL A 215 -1.64 5.62 -4.00
CA VAL A 215 -1.18 6.07 -2.69
C VAL A 215 -1.64 7.49 -2.43
N ILE A 216 -1.53 7.95 -1.19
CA ILE A 216 -1.82 9.32 -0.79
C ILE A 216 -0.49 9.97 -0.41
N VAL A 217 -0.12 11.04 -1.10
CA VAL A 217 1.20 11.69 -0.97
C VAL A 217 1.03 13.21 -0.91
N PRO A 218 1.93 13.94 -0.21
CA PRO A 218 1.95 15.39 -0.24
C PRO A 218 2.49 15.87 -1.60
N LYS A 219 1.78 16.81 -2.22
CA LYS A 219 2.24 17.58 -3.39
C LYS A 219 1.95 19.06 -3.20
N THR A 220 2.82 19.90 -3.72
CA THR A 220 2.62 21.35 -3.77
C THR A 220 1.87 21.71 -5.05
N ALA A 221 0.73 22.39 -4.94
CA ALA A 221 0.01 22.88 -6.10
C ALA A 221 0.79 24.05 -6.75
N GLY A 222 0.74 24.19 -8.08
CA GLY A 222 1.05 25.47 -8.74
C GLY A 222 2.47 25.68 -9.31
N THR A 223 3.12 24.68 -9.89
CA THR A 223 4.23 24.92 -10.83
C THR A 223 3.77 25.22 -12.27
N GLU A 224 2.46 25.40 -12.50
CA GLU A 224 1.91 25.55 -13.86
C GLU A 224 1.81 26.99 -14.39
N VAL A 225 1.93 28.05 -13.60
CA VAL A 225 1.96 29.42 -14.14
C VAL A 225 2.78 30.33 -13.25
N SER A 226 3.70 31.07 -13.87
CA SER A 226 4.49 32.17 -13.34
C SER A 226 3.68 33.13 -12.46
N THR A 227 3.61 32.85 -11.15
CA THR A 227 3.33 33.87 -10.13
C THR A 227 4.35 33.70 -9.00
N PRO A 228 5.41 34.55 -8.96
CA PRO A 228 6.43 34.47 -7.93
C PRO A 228 5.94 35.17 -6.67
N ALA A 229 4.99 34.59 -5.93
CA ALA A 229 4.57 35.16 -4.63
C ALA A 229 3.73 34.25 -3.70
N ALA A 230 3.24 33.09 -4.12
CA ALA A 230 2.46 32.22 -3.23
C ALA A 230 3.27 30.98 -2.84
N HIS A 231 3.76 30.95 -1.59
CA HIS A 231 4.17 29.69 -0.97
C HIS A 231 2.94 28.80 -0.86
N HIS A 232 2.69 27.95 -1.86
CA HIS A 232 1.61 26.98 -1.80
C HIS A 232 1.98 25.93 -0.73
N SER A 233 1.11 25.74 0.26
CA SER A 233 1.28 24.67 1.24
C SER A 233 1.06 23.31 0.56
N PRO A 234 1.83 22.27 0.91
CA PRO A 234 1.59 20.93 0.37
C PRO A 234 0.19 20.44 0.75
N GLN A 235 -0.43 19.67 -0.14
CA GLN A 235 -1.74 19.03 0.07
C GLN A 235 -1.62 17.53 -0.18
N PHE A 236 -2.40 16.73 0.58
CA PHE A 236 -2.49 15.31 0.32
C PHE A 236 -3.34 15.06 -0.92
N VAL A 237 -2.75 14.40 -1.90
CA VAL A 237 -3.43 14.00 -3.13
C VAL A 237 -3.27 12.50 -3.37
N THR A 238 -4.20 11.93 -4.12
CA THR A 238 -4.04 10.59 -4.69
C THR A 238 -2.95 10.58 -5.76
N HIS A 239 -2.11 9.56 -5.77
CA HIS A 239 -1.08 9.35 -6.79
C HIS A 239 -1.10 7.89 -7.24
N ILE A 240 -1.24 7.68 -8.55
CA ILE A 240 -1.42 6.35 -9.13
C ILE A 240 -0.04 5.76 -9.42
N ILE A 241 0.16 4.53 -8.94
CA ILE A 241 1.44 3.81 -9.06
C ILE A 241 1.31 2.49 -9.81
N SER A 242 0.11 2.13 -10.28
CA SER A 242 -0.14 0.95 -11.12
C SER A 242 -0.91 1.31 -12.39
N THR A 243 -0.50 0.70 -13.51
CA THR A 243 -1.22 0.77 -14.79
C THR A 243 -2.56 0.03 -14.76
N ASP A 244 -2.80 -0.83 -13.76
CA ASP A 244 -4.10 -1.48 -13.54
C ASP A 244 -5.22 -0.44 -13.32
N MET A 245 -4.87 0.71 -12.75
CA MET A 245 -5.79 1.83 -12.47
C MET A 245 -6.03 2.76 -13.67
N ALA A 246 -5.68 2.35 -14.89
CA ALA A 246 -5.74 3.21 -16.09
C ALA A 246 -7.09 3.91 -16.32
N GLN A 247 -8.21 3.22 -16.11
CA GLN A 247 -9.55 3.81 -16.30
C GLN A 247 -9.89 4.87 -15.24
N TYR A 248 -9.25 4.81 -14.08
CA TYR A 248 -9.44 5.74 -12.98
C TYR A 248 -8.47 6.92 -13.06
N TRP A 249 -7.37 6.78 -13.80
CA TRP A 249 -6.30 7.76 -13.86
C TRP A 249 -6.74 9.17 -14.27
N PRO A 250 -7.55 9.36 -15.33
CA PRO A 250 -7.96 10.71 -15.73
C PRO A 250 -8.71 11.49 -14.65
N THR A 251 -9.39 10.78 -13.73
CA THR A 251 -10.29 11.40 -12.73
C THR A 251 -9.66 11.43 -11.35
N TYR A 252 -8.95 10.36 -10.97
CA TYR A 252 -8.51 10.12 -9.60
C TYR A 252 -7.00 10.26 -9.40
N HIS A 253 -6.26 10.72 -10.40
CA HIS A 253 -4.87 11.13 -10.23
C HIS A 253 -4.78 12.58 -9.76
N ASN A 254 -3.92 12.87 -8.79
CA ASN A 254 -3.75 14.18 -8.18
C ASN A 254 -5.06 14.79 -7.64
N THR A 255 -6.00 13.95 -7.19
CA THR A 255 -7.24 14.39 -6.54
C THR A 255 -6.98 14.67 -5.07
N LEU A 256 -7.45 15.83 -4.59
CA LEU A 256 -7.34 16.21 -3.19
C LEU A 256 -8.03 15.18 -2.27
N VAL A 257 -7.29 14.68 -1.29
CA VAL A 257 -7.83 13.83 -0.24
C VAL A 257 -8.35 14.71 0.88
N GLN A 258 -9.63 14.54 1.18
CA GLN A 258 -10.34 15.30 2.18
C GLN A 258 -10.55 14.45 3.43
N ARG A 259 -10.95 15.09 4.54
CA ARG A 259 -11.36 14.41 5.78
C ARG A 259 -10.30 13.54 6.44
N LEU A 260 -9.05 13.93 6.25
CA LEU A 260 -7.95 13.37 7.00
C LEU A 260 -8.03 13.84 8.46
N ARG A 261 -7.72 12.95 9.40
CA ARG A 261 -7.50 13.31 10.80
C ARG A 261 -6.09 13.87 10.95
N ALA A 262 -5.87 14.84 11.83
CA ALA A 262 -4.56 15.49 11.98
C ALA A 262 -3.42 14.48 12.22
N ASP A 263 -3.69 13.47 13.05
CA ASP A 263 -2.71 12.45 13.45
C ASP A 263 -2.62 11.27 12.47
N CYS A 264 -3.29 11.32 11.31
CA CYS A 264 -3.23 10.22 10.34
C CYS A 264 -1.95 10.20 9.49
N ARG A 265 -1.16 11.29 9.52
CA ARG A 265 0.04 11.46 8.66
C ARG A 265 1.05 10.30 8.79
N PRO A 266 1.38 9.80 9.99
CA PRO A 266 2.29 8.67 10.14
C PRO A 266 1.72 7.40 9.51
N TYR A 267 0.42 7.16 9.62
CA TYR A 267 -0.24 6.03 8.97
C TYR A 267 -0.24 6.18 7.45
N LEU A 268 -0.50 7.38 6.91
CA LEU A 268 -0.42 7.64 5.47
C LEU A 268 0.98 7.36 4.92
N PHE A 269 2.02 7.77 5.66
CA PHE A 269 3.39 7.48 5.29
C PHE A 269 3.70 5.97 5.34
N ALA A 270 3.23 5.28 6.38
CA ALA A 270 3.35 3.82 6.47
C ALA A 270 2.62 3.12 5.31
N ARG A 271 1.44 3.61 4.92
CA ARG A 271 0.71 3.10 3.75
C ARG A 271 1.45 3.32 2.45
N PHE A 272 2.09 4.49 2.29
CA PHE A 272 2.95 4.73 1.13
C PHE A 272 4.10 3.72 1.06
N ALA A 273 4.80 3.48 2.18
CA ALA A 273 5.84 2.47 2.25
C ALA A 273 5.31 1.05 1.97
N TRP A 274 4.15 0.68 2.54
CA TRP A 274 3.50 -0.62 2.32
C TRP A 274 3.15 -0.86 0.84
N ALA A 275 2.73 0.18 0.13
CA ALA A 275 2.45 0.12 -1.29
C ALA A 275 3.75 -0.04 -2.10
N VAL A 276 4.73 0.86 -1.87
CA VAL A 276 6.02 0.89 -2.58
C VAL A 276 6.79 -0.42 -2.41
N LEU A 277 6.86 -0.96 -1.20
CA LEU A 277 7.65 -2.17 -0.90
C LEU A 277 7.09 -3.44 -1.57
N LEU A 278 5.83 -3.43 -2.04
CA LEU A 278 5.35 -4.50 -2.91
C LEU A 278 6.10 -4.53 -4.24
N HIS A 279 6.40 -3.36 -4.81
CA HIS A 279 7.02 -3.23 -6.13
C HIS A 279 8.50 -3.65 -6.17
N VAL A 280 9.13 -3.89 -5.01
CA VAL A 280 10.51 -4.39 -4.91
C VAL A 280 10.59 -5.90 -5.14
N LYS A 281 9.47 -6.63 -5.03
CA LYS A 281 9.44 -8.10 -5.13
C LYS A 281 10.12 -8.66 -6.39
N PRO A 282 9.95 -8.10 -7.60
CA PRO A 282 10.70 -8.51 -8.79
C PRO A 282 12.20 -8.54 -8.58
N LEU A 283 12.76 -7.49 -7.95
CA LEU A 283 14.19 -7.39 -7.67
C LEU A 283 14.65 -8.46 -6.67
N ILE A 284 13.87 -8.67 -5.60
CA ILE A 284 14.16 -9.67 -4.56
C ILE A 284 14.10 -11.10 -5.11
N ASN A 285 13.11 -11.39 -5.96
CA ASN A 285 12.83 -12.73 -6.46
C ASN A 285 13.53 -13.04 -7.80
N SER A 286 14.44 -12.17 -8.25
CA SER A 286 15.21 -12.32 -9.50
C SER A 286 16.19 -13.50 -9.52
N GLY A 287 16.38 -14.20 -8.40
CA GLY A 287 17.29 -15.35 -8.30
C GLY A 287 18.76 -14.98 -8.13
N ILE A 288 19.10 -13.69 -8.08
CA ILE A 288 20.46 -13.20 -7.87
C ILE A 288 20.66 -12.82 -6.40
N PRO A 289 21.87 -13.00 -5.82
CA PRO A 289 22.15 -12.55 -4.46
C PRO A 289 21.94 -11.03 -4.28
N ARG A 290 21.40 -10.66 -3.12
CA ARG A 290 21.12 -9.26 -2.75
C ARG A 290 21.52 -8.98 -1.31
N HIS A 291 22.11 -7.81 -1.09
CA HIS A 291 22.21 -7.21 0.23
C HIS A 291 20.82 -6.72 0.65
N ILE A 292 20.29 -7.26 1.74
CA ILE A 292 18.98 -6.89 2.27
C ILE A 292 19.06 -6.46 3.73
N ILE A 293 18.11 -5.63 4.15
CA ILE A 293 17.85 -5.33 5.56
C ILE A 293 16.89 -6.35 6.12
N ARG A 294 17.26 -6.96 7.26
CA ARG A 294 16.35 -7.80 8.04
C ARG A 294 16.30 -7.39 9.50
N VAL A 295 15.16 -7.68 10.11
CA VAL A 295 14.95 -7.56 11.54
C VAL A 295 15.15 -8.95 12.16
N GLN A 296 16.16 -9.09 13.02
CA GLN A 296 16.43 -10.31 13.77
C GLN A 296 16.13 -10.07 15.26
N MET A 297 15.52 -11.05 15.92
CA MET A 297 15.30 -11.02 17.36
C MET A 297 16.49 -11.72 18.02
N THR A 298 17.36 -10.96 18.70
CA THR A 298 18.44 -11.52 19.50
C THR A 298 18.01 -11.55 20.95
N SER A 299 17.95 -12.74 21.55
CA SER A 299 17.71 -12.90 22.98
C SER A 299 19.06 -13.08 23.68
N SER A 300 19.47 -12.10 24.46
CA SER A 300 20.58 -12.21 25.41
C SER A 300 20.04 -11.89 26.80
N GLU A 301 20.25 -12.81 27.75
CA GLU A 301 19.97 -12.60 29.17
C GLU A 301 18.52 -12.15 29.49
N GLY A 302 17.53 -12.74 28.81
CA GLY A 302 16.11 -12.46 29.05
C GLY A 302 15.58 -11.16 28.43
N GLN A 303 16.43 -10.36 27.79
CA GLN A 303 16.01 -9.24 26.94
C GLN A 303 16.05 -9.65 25.47
N ALA A 304 14.86 -9.73 24.85
CA ALA A 304 14.74 -9.86 23.42
C ALA A 304 14.94 -8.49 22.77
N VAL A 305 16.11 -8.26 22.19
CA VAL A 305 16.44 -7.04 21.44
C VAL A 305 16.23 -7.31 19.96
N LEU A 306 15.46 -6.45 19.29
CA LEU A 306 15.34 -6.46 17.84
C LEU A 306 16.56 -5.77 17.24
N LYS A 307 17.44 -6.54 16.59
CA LYS A 307 18.61 -6.02 15.90
C LYS A 307 18.39 -6.05 14.39
N ARG A 308 18.60 -4.90 13.75
CA ARG A 308 18.63 -4.80 12.29
C ARG A 308 20.01 -5.17 11.78
N LYS A 309 20.05 -5.96 10.72
CA LYS A 309 21.29 -6.38 10.09
C LYS A 309 21.16 -6.31 8.57
N ALA A 310 22.16 -5.70 7.94
CA ALA A 310 22.39 -5.86 6.52
C ALA A 310 23.04 -7.23 6.29
N GLU A 311 22.44 -8.06 5.45
CA GLU A 311 22.98 -9.39 5.11
C GLU A 311 22.89 -9.65 3.60
N LEU A 312 23.90 -10.32 3.06
CA LEU A 312 23.89 -10.82 1.69
C LEU A 312 23.21 -12.19 1.70
N LEU A 313 22.08 -12.31 0.99
CA LEU A 313 21.38 -13.58 0.82
C LEU A 313 21.43 -14.05 -0.62
N THR A 314 21.46 -15.38 -0.80
CA THR A 314 21.38 -16.00 -2.12
C THR A 314 19.95 -15.88 -2.68
N GLY A 315 19.83 -15.89 -4.02
CA GLY A 315 18.52 -15.80 -4.67
C GLY A 315 17.54 -16.91 -4.29
N ALA A 316 18.04 -18.13 -4.04
CA ALA A 316 17.22 -19.24 -3.57
C ALA A 316 16.60 -18.97 -2.19
N VAL A 317 17.39 -18.42 -1.26
CA VAL A 317 16.91 -18.04 0.09
C VAL A 317 15.93 -16.87 -0.02
N LEU A 318 16.22 -15.88 -0.86
CA LEU A 318 15.32 -14.75 -1.09
C LEU A 318 13.97 -15.21 -1.64
N LYS A 319 13.97 -16.06 -2.68
CA LYS A 319 12.74 -16.61 -3.27
C LYS A 319 11.97 -17.48 -2.27
N LYS A 320 12.67 -18.26 -1.43
CA LYS A 320 12.03 -19.04 -0.35
C LYS A 320 11.35 -18.13 0.68
N ASN A 321 12.00 -17.04 1.08
CA ASN A 321 11.51 -16.16 2.14
C ASN A 321 10.47 -15.13 1.65
N TYR A 322 10.55 -14.70 0.38
CA TYR A 322 9.81 -13.56 -0.17
C TYR A 322 9.05 -13.86 -1.48
N GLY A 323 9.14 -15.08 -2.03
CA GLY A 323 8.45 -15.49 -3.25
C GLY A 323 6.98 -15.89 -3.05
N GLY A 324 6.50 -15.99 -1.82
CA GLY A 324 5.13 -16.37 -1.50
C GLY A 324 4.10 -15.29 -1.83
N GLY A 325 3.08 -15.67 -2.59
CA GLY A 325 1.88 -14.88 -2.87
C GLY A 325 1.12 -14.49 -1.59
N SER A 326 1.01 -13.18 -1.32
CA SER A 326 0.54 -12.56 -0.05
C SER A 326 1.56 -12.67 1.09
N SER A 327 1.50 -11.75 2.06
CA SER A 327 2.30 -11.66 3.29
C SER A 327 2.34 -12.96 4.15
N LYS A 328 2.78 -14.09 3.61
CA LYS A 328 3.22 -15.23 4.39
C LYS A 328 4.60 -14.87 4.93
N ARG A 329 4.60 -14.40 6.18
CA ARG A 329 5.70 -14.33 7.14
C ARG A 329 7.07 -14.67 6.54
N ALA A 330 7.94 -13.67 6.43
CA ALA A 330 9.38 -13.95 6.42
C ALA A 330 9.68 -14.76 7.68
N ILE A 331 10.06 -16.03 7.54
CA ILE A 331 10.33 -16.91 8.68
C ILE A 331 11.56 -16.34 9.40
N PRO A 332 11.46 -15.96 10.68
CA PRO A 332 12.64 -15.67 11.49
C PRO A 332 13.45 -16.96 11.59
N LEU A 333 14.71 -16.95 11.14
CA LEU A 333 15.62 -18.05 11.43
C LEU A 333 15.95 -17.99 12.93
N GLY A 334 15.36 -18.89 13.72
CA GLY A 334 15.60 -18.92 15.16
C GLY A 334 14.79 -20.00 15.91
N LYS A 335 15.17 -21.27 15.71
CA LYS A 335 15.27 -22.38 16.69
C LYS A 335 15.19 -23.71 15.93
N SER A 336 16.29 -24.46 15.97
CA SER A 336 16.34 -25.86 15.51
C SER A 336 15.36 -26.70 16.33
N ALA A 337 14.47 -27.44 15.68
CA ALA A 337 13.78 -28.56 16.30
C ALA A 337 13.37 -29.58 15.23
N VAL A 338 14.07 -30.72 15.30
CA VAL A 338 13.60 -32.09 15.11
C VAL A 338 13.02 -32.49 13.74
N ASP A 339 13.84 -33.32 13.10
CA ASP A 339 13.57 -34.29 12.05
C ASP A 339 12.27 -35.09 12.29
N ASP A 340 11.36 -35.06 11.32
CA ASP A 340 10.49 -36.20 11.06
C ASP A 340 10.19 -36.26 9.55
N GLY A 341 10.38 -37.45 9.00
CA GLY A 341 10.46 -37.70 7.58
C GLY A 341 9.10 -37.68 6.89
N SER A 342 9.08 -37.16 5.66
CA SER A 342 8.12 -37.59 4.65
C SER A 342 8.65 -37.25 3.26
N LEU A 343 8.97 -38.32 2.56
CA LEU A 343 9.43 -38.42 1.19
C LEU A 343 8.22 -38.28 0.26
N VAL A 344 8.21 -37.30 -0.67
CA VAL A 344 7.49 -37.44 -1.95
C VAL A 344 8.05 -36.51 -3.03
N GLU A 345 8.69 -37.18 -3.98
CA GLU A 345 8.81 -37.01 -5.43
C GLU A 345 8.88 -35.62 -6.10
N SER A 346 10.02 -35.48 -6.78
CA SER A 346 10.34 -34.62 -7.92
C SER A 346 9.40 -34.80 -9.12
N GLY A 347 9.12 -33.69 -9.83
CA GLY A 347 8.47 -33.74 -11.14
C GLY A 347 8.63 -32.45 -11.95
N VAL A 348 9.59 -32.48 -12.86
CA VAL A 348 9.70 -31.79 -14.17
C VAL A 348 9.75 -30.25 -14.24
N SER A 349 10.97 -29.79 -14.51
CA SER A 349 11.30 -28.53 -15.18
C SER A 349 10.79 -28.55 -16.62
N SER A 350 10.10 -27.48 -17.04
CA SER A 350 9.92 -27.18 -18.46
C SER A 350 10.43 -25.77 -18.73
N ASP A 351 11.44 -25.74 -19.57
CA ASP A 351 12.08 -24.58 -20.15
C ASP A 351 11.14 -23.95 -21.19
N ALA A 352 10.92 -22.64 -21.10
CA ALA A 352 10.18 -21.90 -22.12
C ALA A 352 10.74 -20.47 -22.22
N SER A 353 11.58 -20.30 -23.25
CA SER A 353 11.76 -19.14 -24.12
C SER A 353 11.16 -17.80 -23.66
N MET A 354 12.04 -16.84 -23.49
CA MET A 354 11.77 -15.46 -23.08
C MET A 354 11.25 -14.63 -24.25
N ASP A 355 10.03 -14.09 -24.13
CA ASP A 355 9.60 -12.88 -24.84
C ASP A 355 8.55 -12.12 -24.00
N GLY A 356 8.48 -10.80 -24.19
CA GLY A 356 7.85 -9.80 -23.34
C GLY A 356 6.37 -10.06 -23.02
N GLY A 357 6.08 -10.20 -21.73
CA GLY A 357 4.72 -10.37 -21.20
C GLY A 357 4.68 -10.76 -19.71
N PHE A 358 5.78 -11.36 -19.21
CA PHE A 358 5.89 -11.94 -17.86
C PHE A 358 5.44 -11.04 -16.70
N TRP A 359 5.74 -9.73 -16.75
CA TRP A 359 5.48 -8.82 -15.64
C TRP A 359 4.00 -8.43 -15.50
N GLY A 360 3.26 -8.36 -16.62
CA GLY A 360 1.81 -8.11 -16.60
C GLY A 360 1.04 -9.32 -16.07
N ASP A 361 1.44 -10.51 -16.51
CA ASP A 361 0.80 -11.77 -16.11
C ASP A 361 1.04 -12.10 -14.63
N MET A 362 2.24 -11.82 -14.10
CA MET A 362 2.57 -12.04 -12.69
C MET A 362 1.73 -11.16 -11.74
N MET A 363 1.46 -9.91 -12.12
CA MET A 363 0.59 -9.01 -11.34
C MET A 363 -0.90 -9.33 -11.52
N TYR A 364 -1.31 -9.76 -12.72
CA TYR A 364 -2.67 -10.22 -13.00
C TYR A 364 -3.03 -11.49 -12.21
N GLU A 365 -2.15 -12.50 -12.19
CA GLU A 365 -2.35 -13.74 -11.42
C GLU A 365 -2.46 -13.46 -9.91
N TRP A 366 -1.74 -12.44 -9.42
CA TRP A 366 -1.81 -11.98 -8.03
C TRP A 366 -3.17 -11.35 -7.70
N ASN A 367 -3.70 -10.49 -8.59
CA ASN A 367 -5.01 -9.84 -8.45
C ASN A 367 -6.16 -10.88 -8.42
N VAL A 368 -6.07 -11.95 -9.23
CA VAL A 368 -7.09 -13.03 -9.27
C VAL A 368 -7.12 -13.82 -7.95
N ARG A 369 -5.98 -14.02 -7.30
CA ARG A 369 -5.87 -14.78 -6.04
C ARG A 369 -6.34 -13.98 -4.81
N GLY A 370 -6.19 -12.65 -4.80
CA GLY A 370 -6.76 -11.77 -3.76
C GLY A 370 -8.30 -11.81 -3.72
N THR A 371 -8.93 -11.83 -4.89
CA THR A 371 -10.40 -11.85 -5.02
C THR A 371 -11.02 -13.18 -4.53
N ARG A 372 -10.33 -14.32 -4.70
CA ARG A 372 -10.83 -15.63 -4.27
C ARG A 372 -10.89 -15.81 -2.75
N ARG A 373 -10.01 -15.16 -1.98
CA ARG A 373 -10.04 -15.23 -0.50
C ARG A 373 -11.26 -14.53 0.11
N ARG A 374 -11.73 -13.43 -0.49
CA ARG A 374 -12.88 -12.68 0.04
C ARG A 374 -14.21 -13.43 -0.16
N LYS A 375 -14.30 -14.31 -1.17
CA LYS A 375 -15.50 -15.13 -1.44
C LYS A 375 -15.67 -16.30 -0.46
N GLN A 376 -14.60 -16.70 0.24
CA GLN A 376 -14.62 -17.82 1.21
C GLN A 376 -15.06 -17.40 2.62
N VAL A 377 -15.22 -16.10 2.89
CA VAL A 377 -15.60 -15.56 4.22
C VAL A 377 -17.09 -15.16 4.26
N SER A 378 -17.84 -15.31 3.15
CA SER A 378 -19.23 -14.83 3.04
C SER A 378 -20.24 -15.92 2.66
N SER A 379 -20.06 -17.15 3.15
CA SER A 379 -21.08 -18.20 3.02
C SER A 379 -21.26 -18.92 4.35
N GLU A 380 -21.91 -18.26 5.29
CA GLU A 380 -22.57 -18.92 6.43
C GLU A 380 -23.62 -17.94 6.95
N THR A 381 -24.87 -18.12 6.53
CA THR A 381 -26.07 -18.30 7.37
C THR A 381 -27.28 -18.25 6.43
N ASP A 382 -27.86 -19.42 6.13
CA ASP A 382 -29.27 -19.53 5.74
C ASP A 382 -29.93 -20.37 6.85
N PRO A 383 -31.12 -20.00 7.35
CA PRO A 383 -31.74 -20.69 8.48
C PRO A 383 -32.50 -21.94 7.99
N ASP A 384 -32.11 -23.11 8.51
CA ASP A 384 -32.83 -24.36 8.31
C ASP A 384 -34.23 -24.31 8.95
N MET A 385 -35.25 -24.37 8.09
CA MET A 385 -36.58 -24.86 8.43
C MET A 385 -36.49 -26.33 8.86
N MET A 386 -37.09 -26.67 10.01
CA MET A 386 -37.55 -28.04 10.27
C MET A 386 -38.99 -28.02 10.79
N PRO A 387 -39.82 -29.00 10.39
CA PRO A 387 -41.26 -28.97 10.59
C PRO A 387 -41.70 -29.57 11.93
N SER A 388 -42.94 -29.19 12.28
CA SER A 388 -43.76 -29.69 13.37
C SER A 388 -44.01 -31.19 13.31
N ASP A 389 -43.99 -31.85 14.48
CA ASP A 389 -45.03 -32.79 14.95
C ASP A 389 -44.62 -33.38 16.32
N ASN A 390 -45.41 -33.13 17.37
CA ASN A 390 -46.08 -34.23 18.08
C ASN A 390 -47.05 -33.75 19.16
N ASP A 391 -48.12 -34.53 19.24
CA ASP A 391 -49.38 -34.39 19.96
C ASP A 391 -49.29 -34.95 21.40
N LYS A 392 -50.10 -34.35 22.29
CA LYS A 392 -50.68 -34.86 23.57
C LYS A 392 -49.81 -35.57 24.61
N THR A 393 -49.83 -35.01 25.83
CA THR A 393 -50.53 -35.62 26.99
C THR A 393 -50.92 -34.57 28.03
N VAL A 394 -52.10 -34.80 28.62
CA VAL A 394 -52.86 -34.02 29.60
C VAL A 394 -52.59 -34.57 31.01
N THR A 395 -52.47 -33.70 32.02
CA THR A 395 -53.11 -33.78 33.37
C THR A 395 -52.82 -32.49 34.15
N ASP A 396 -53.84 -31.64 34.34
CA ASP A 396 -54.57 -31.35 35.60
C ASP A 396 -53.71 -30.85 36.77
N MET A 397 -53.80 -29.55 37.09
CA MET A 397 -54.69 -28.91 38.09
C MET A 397 -54.20 -29.10 39.54
N ASN A 398 -53.74 -28.00 40.17
CA ASN A 398 -54.27 -27.55 41.45
C ASN A 398 -53.74 -26.15 41.86
N GLU A 399 -54.71 -25.24 41.98
CA GLU A 399 -54.98 -24.29 43.06
C GLU A 399 -53.83 -23.55 43.79
N THR A 400 -53.93 -22.22 43.72
CA THR A 400 -53.45 -21.26 44.73
C THR A 400 -54.54 -21.06 45.79
N PRO A 401 -54.20 -20.68 47.05
CA PRO A 401 -54.25 -19.26 47.45
C PRO A 401 -53.17 -18.85 48.50
N VAL A 402 -52.57 -17.67 48.42
CA VAL A 402 -52.87 -16.37 49.11
C VAL A 402 -52.40 -16.29 50.58
N GLU A 403 -51.65 -15.20 50.85
CA GLU A 403 -51.28 -14.53 52.13
C GLU A 403 -50.30 -15.29 53.06
N ASP A 404 -49.31 -14.68 53.73
CA ASP A 404 -49.26 -13.34 54.34
C ASP A 404 -47.80 -12.89 54.62
N SER A 405 -47.58 -11.58 54.78
CA SER A 405 -46.34 -10.89 55.22
C SER A 405 -46.04 -11.15 56.74
N PRO A 406 -44.98 -10.64 57.43
CA PRO A 406 -44.07 -9.53 57.12
C PRO A 406 -42.57 -9.59 57.60
N LEU A 407 -41.79 -8.61 57.13
CA LEU A 407 -40.74 -7.80 57.81
C LEU A 407 -39.70 -8.42 58.78
N SER A 408 -38.41 -8.20 58.48
CA SER A 408 -37.41 -7.45 59.29
C SER A 408 -35.99 -7.66 58.68
N HIS A 409 -35.27 -6.60 58.25
CA HIS A 409 -34.20 -5.90 58.99
C HIS A 409 -33.38 -6.85 59.88
N TRP A 410 -32.04 -6.95 59.80
CA TRP A 410 -31.06 -5.93 60.24
C TRP A 410 -29.69 -6.06 59.54
N ALA A 411 -28.98 -4.94 59.53
CA ALA A 411 -27.58 -4.80 59.14
C ALA A 411 -26.63 -4.97 60.35
N VAL A 412 -25.33 -4.93 60.04
CA VAL A 412 -24.15 -4.61 60.86
C VAL A 412 -23.36 -5.80 61.42
N SER A 413 -22.21 -6.09 60.81
CA SER A 413 -20.87 -5.73 61.31
C SER A 413 -19.81 -5.97 60.23
#